data_AF-A0A3D2P922-F1
#
_entry.id   AF-A0A3D2P922-F1
#
_cell.length_a   1.000
_cell.length_b   1.000
_cell.length_c   1.000
_cell.angle_alpha   90.00
_cell.angle_beta   90.00
_cell.angle_gamma   90.00
#
_symmetry.space_group_name_H-M   'P 1'
#
loop_
_entity.id
_entity.type
_entity.pdbx_description
1 polymer ?
#
loop_
_entity_poly.entity_id
_entity_poly.type
_entity_poly.pdbx_seq_one_letter_code
_entity_poly.pdbx_strand_id
1 'polypeptide(L)' 'AVFLHNFFGLFFGYLAGILYRFNRKERRTLAIEVGMQNAGLGAILALKHFSSKSAIPNALFATWCIITASILAEYWSRKE' A
#
# COMPACT_ATOMS: atom_id res chain seq x y z
N ALA A 1 -5.06 -12.22 -3.76
CA ALA A 1 -5.53 -10.87 -4.16
C ALA A 1 -4.86 -9.76 -3.34
N VAL A 2 -5.02 -9.75 -2.00
CA VAL A 2 -4.47 -8.71 -1.09
C VAL A 2 -2.97 -8.44 -1.31
N PHE A 3 -2.15 -9.49 -1.29
CA PHE A 3 -0.71 -9.42 -1.49
C PHE A 3 -0.32 -8.78 -2.84
N LEU A 4 -0.92 -9.28 -3.93
CA LEU A 4 -0.69 -8.77 -5.28
C LEU A 4 -1.15 -7.32 -5.43
N HIS A 5 -2.30 -6.95 -4.84
CA HIS A 5 -2.81 -5.58 -4.91
C HIS A 5 -1.86 -4.59 -4.25
N ASN A 6 -1.34 -4.92 -3.05
CA ASN A 6 -0.35 -4.09 -2.38
C ASN A 6 0.98 -4.04 -3.15
N PHE A 7 1.48 -5.18 -3.64
CA PHE A 7 2.69 -5.22 -4.46
C PHE A 7 2.57 -4.33 -5.69
N PHE A 8 1.46 -4.42 -6.43
CA PHE A 8 1.22 -3.56 -7.59
C PHE A 8 1.07 -2.08 -7.20
N GLY A 9 0.43 -1.77 -6.07
CA GLY A 9 0.38 -0.39 -5.56
C GLY A 9 1.78 0.19 -5.31
N LEU A 10 2.64 -0.55 -4.61
CA LEU A 10 4.03 -0.16 -4.36
C LEU A 10 4.82 0.00 -5.67
N PHE A 11 4.71 -0.99 -6.57
CA PHE A 11 5.43 -1.02 -7.84
C PHE A 11 5.01 0.11 -8.77
N PHE A 12 3.71 0.26 -9.02
CA PHE A 12 3.19 1.30 -9.90
C PHE A 12 3.31 2.69 -9.30
N GLY A 13 3.22 2.85 -7.97
CA GLY A 13 3.51 4.12 -7.31
C GLY A 13 4.97 4.55 -7.53
N TYR A 14 5.92 3.63 -7.40
CA TYR A 14 7.33 3.92 -7.71
C TYR A 14 7.53 4.23 -9.20
N LEU A 15 6.93 3.44 -10.09
CA LEU A 15 7.03 3.60 -11.54
C LEU A 15 6.44 4.94 -12.00
N ALA A 16 5.30 5.35 -11.44
CA ALA A 16 4.71 6.67 -11.69
C ALA A 16 5.70 7.78 -11.33
N GLY A 17 6.36 7.69 -10.18
CA GLY A 17 7.38 8.67 -9.78
C GLY A 17 8.59 8.70 -10.73
N ILE A 18 8.95 7.58 -11.36
CA ILE A 18 9.96 7.55 -12.44
C ILE A 18 9.43 8.28 -13.68
N LEU A 19 8.21 7.97 -14.12
CA LEU A 19 7.60 8.56 -15.31
C LEU A 19 7.48 10.09 -15.19
N TYR A 20 7.14 10.59 -14.00
CA TYR A 20 7.08 12.02 -13.69
C TYR A 20 8.42 12.65 -13.31
N ARG A 21 9.53 11.91 -13.40
CA ARG A 21 10.90 12.38 -13.14
C ARG A 21 11.14 12.94 -11.73
N PHE A 22 10.39 12.48 -10.74
CA PHE A 22 10.59 12.85 -9.34
C PHE A 22 11.96 12.42 -8.82
N ASN A 23 12.45 13.05 -7.75
CA ASN A 23 13.67 12.64 -7.09
C ASN A 23 13.49 11.31 -6.32
N ARG A 24 14.59 10.70 -5.85
CA ARG A 24 14.54 9.37 -5.23
C ARG A 24 13.69 9.32 -3.97
N LYS A 25 13.66 10.41 -3.18
CA LYS A 25 12.83 10.50 -1.96
C LYS A 25 11.35 10.54 -2.33
N GLU A 26 10.97 11.40 -3.25
CA GLU A 26 9.60 11.54 -3.76
C GLU A 26 9.07 10.23 -4.37
N ARG A 27 9.88 9.51 -5.16
CA ARG A 27 9.48 8.20 -5.72
C ARG A 27 9.17 7.16 -4.65
N ARG A 28 9.97 7.14 -3.57
CA ARG A 28 9.80 6.23 -2.43
C ARG A 28 8.54 6.59 -1.64
N THR A 29 8.32 7.89 -1.41
CA THR A 29 7.09 8.39 -0.78
C THR A 29 5.86 8.00 -1.58
N LEU A 30 5.87 8.24 -2.89
CA LEU A 30 4.74 7.93 -3.77
C LEU A 30 4.44 6.42 -3.81
N ALA A 31 5.47 5.58 -3.84
CA ALA A 31 5.29 4.13 -3.76
C ALA A 31 4.57 3.73 -2.46
N ILE A 32 4.98 4.27 -1.31
CA ILE A 32 4.37 3.96 -0.02
C ILE A 32 2.93 4.49 0.04
N GLU A 33 2.67 5.73 -0.37
CA GLU A 33 1.30 6.29 -0.39
C GLU A 33 0.35 5.46 -1.25
N VAL A 34 0.78 5.06 -2.45
CA VAL A 34 -0.07 4.27 -3.36
C VAL A 34 -0.25 2.83 -2.85
N GLY A 35 0.78 2.24 -2.23
CA GLY A 35 0.72 0.89 -1.67
C GLY A 35 0.01 0.78 -0.32
N MET A 36 0.00 1.85 0.48
CA MET A 36 -0.63 1.91 1.80
C MET A 36 -2.00 2.59 1.72
N GLN A 37 -3.03 1.77 1.52
CA GLN A 37 -4.41 2.24 1.54
C GLN A 37 -4.99 2.29 2.96
N ASN A 38 -5.98 3.16 3.18
CA ASN A 38 -6.77 3.17 4.42
C ASN A 38 -7.74 1.97 4.45
N ALA A 39 -7.20 0.82 4.84
CA ALA A 39 -7.95 -0.43 4.90
C ALA A 39 -9.02 -0.44 6.01
N GLY A 40 -8.85 0.34 7.08
CA GLY A 40 -9.85 0.46 8.14
C GLY A 40 -11.15 1.08 7.62
N LEU A 41 -11.05 2.16 6.86
CA LEU A 41 -12.22 2.78 6.21
C LEU A 41 -12.87 1.81 5.22
N GLY A 42 -12.06 1.09 4.43
CA GLY A 42 -12.56 0.06 3.51
C GLY A 42 -13.34 -1.06 4.21
N ALA A 43 -12.86 -1.51 5.38
CA ALA A 43 -13.55 -2.52 6.18
C ALA A 43 -14.90 -2.00 6.71
N ILE A 44 -14.95 -0.78 7.23
CA ILE A 44 -16.19 -0.17 7.75
C ILE A 44 -17.22 -0.01 6.64
N LEU A 45 -16.81 0.47 5.46
CA LEU A 45 -17.70 0.60 4.29
C LEU A 45 -18.21 -0.77 3.83
N ALA A 46 -17.36 -1.79 3.83
CA ALA A 46 -17.75 -3.16 3.48
C ALA A 46 -18.79 -3.74 4.46
N LEU A 47 -18.63 -3.50 5.76
CA LEU A 47 -19.59 -3.92 6.79
C LEU A 47 -20.91 -3.16 6.69
N LYS A 48 -20.87 -1.87 6.36
CA LYS A 48 -22.06 -1.01 6.31
C LYS A 48 -22.93 -1.25 5.07
N HIS A 49 -22.30 -1.49 3.91
CA HIS A 49 -23.00 -1.49 2.62
C HIS A 49 -23.06 -2.88 1.95
N PHE A 50 -22.29 -3.86 2.44
CA PHE A 50 -22.21 -5.19 1.83
C PHE A 50 -22.37 -6.29 2.90
N SER A 51 -21.44 -7.25 2.96
CA SER A 51 -21.50 -8.38 3.89
C SER A 51 -20.27 -8.42 4.79
N SER A 52 -20.37 -9.12 5.93
CA SER A 52 -19.21 -9.33 6.80
C SER A 52 -18.04 -10.02 6.08
N LYS A 53 -18.34 -10.88 5.09
CA LYS A 53 -17.32 -11.55 4.28
C LYS A 53 -16.50 -10.58 3.42
N SER A 54 -17.10 -9.48 2.94
CA SER A 54 -16.38 -8.45 2.16
C SER A 54 -15.43 -7.58 2.98
N ALA A 55 -15.50 -7.62 4.31
CA ALA A 55 -14.56 -6.92 5.18
C ALA A 55 -13.24 -7.69 5.37
N ILE A 56 -13.24 -9.01 5.15
CA ILE A 56 -12.08 -9.89 5.36
C ILE A 56 -10.85 -9.43 4.56
N PRO A 57 -10.95 -9.09 3.25
CA PRO A 57 -9.80 -8.61 2.50
C PRO A 57 -9.21 -7.31 3.06
N ASN A 58 -10.05 -6.39 3.54
CA ASN A 58 -9.61 -5.13 4.14
C ASN A 58 -8.87 -5.39 5.47
N ALA A 59 -9.39 -6.27 6.32
CA ALA A 59 -8.73 -6.65 7.57
C ALA A 59 -7.34 -7.26 7.32
N LEU A 60 -7.22 -8.18 6.37
CA LEU A 60 -5.94 -8.77 5.98
C LEU A 60 -4.99 -7.74 5.35
N PHE A 61 -5.52 -6.83 4.53
CA PHE A 61 -4.73 -5.76 3.91
C PHE A 61 -4.14 -4.82 4.95
N ALA A 62 -4.89 -4.48 6.00
CA ALA A 62 -4.44 -3.58 7.06
C ALA A 62 -3.15 -4.06 7.73
N THR A 63 -3.05 -5.35 8.05
CA THR A 63 -1.82 -5.92 8.61
C THR A 63 -0.73 -6.03 7.55
N TRP A 64 -1.08 -6.49 6.34
CA TRP A 64 -0.10 -6.76 5.29
C TRP A 64 0.60 -5.49 4.78
N CYS A 65 -0.15 -4.41 4.51
CA CYS A 65 0.43 -3.19 3.93
C CYS A 65 1.42 -2.53 4.89
N ILE A 66 1.17 -2.61 6.21
CA ILE A 66 2.09 -2.14 7.25
C ILE A 66 3.39 -2.95 7.20
N ILE A 67 3.31 -4.29 7.22
CA ILE A 67 4.49 -5.15 7.17
C ILE A 67 5.34 -4.83 5.93
N THR A 68 4.72 -4.77 4.75
CA THR A 68 5.44 -4.48 3.51
C THR A 68 6.06 -3.09 3.49
N ALA A 69 5.34 -2.08 4.00
CA ALA A 69 5.83 -0.71 4.04
C ALA A 69 6.99 -0.57 5.03
N SER A 70 6.92 -1.21 6.19
CA SER A 70 8.01 -1.24 7.18
C SER A 70 9.27 -1.90 6.61
N ILE A 71 9.14 -3.06 5.96
CA ILE A 71 10.27 -3.75 5.31
C ILE A 71 10.89 -2.86 4.22
N LEU A 72 10.06 -2.23 3.40
CA LEU A 72 10.52 -1.40 2.29
C LEU A 72 11.18 -0.09 2.77
N ALA A 73 10.60 0.54 3.79
CA ALA A 73 11.16 1.71 4.45
C ALA A 73 12.54 1.41 5.06
N GLU A 74 12.66 0.28 5.78
CA GLU A 74 13.93 -0.18 6.35
C GLU A 74 14.98 -0.45 5.26
N TYR A 75 14.60 -1.16 4.20
CA TYR A 75 15.47 -1.42 3.06
C TYR A 75 15.97 -0.13 2.38
N TRP A 76 15.11 0.88 2.27
CA TRP A 76 15.47 2.16 1.66
C TRP A 76 16.28 3.07 2.57
N SER A 77 16.07 3.00 3.89
CA SER A 77 16.86 3.68 4.91
C SER A 77 18.32 3.22 4.86
N ARG A 78 18.56 1.91 4.74
CA ARG A 78 19.91 1.33 4.57
C ARG A 78 20.61 1.69 3.26
N LYS A 79 19.86 2.24 2.30
CA LYS A 79 20.34 2.61 0.96
C LYS A 79 20.38 4.13 0.76
N GLU A 80 20.18 4.92 1.80
CA GLU A 80 20.56 6.34 1.80
C GLU A 80 22.07 6.51 1.92
#